data_AF-A0A948KPN5-F1
#
_entry.id   AF-A0A948KPN5-F1
#
_cell.length_a   1.000
_cell.length_b   1.000
_cell.length_c   1.000
_cell.angle_alpha   90.00
_cell.angle_beta   90.00
_cell.angle_gamma   90.00
#
_symmetry.space_group_name_H-M   'P 1'
#
loop_
_entity.id
_entity.type
_entity.pdbx_description
1 polymer ?
#
loop_
_entity_poly.entity_id
_entity_poly.type
_entity_poly.pdbx_seq_one_letter_code
_entity_poly.pdbx_strand_id
1 'polypeptide(L)'
;MIQKLLVLAVFLAAQFIIAWYGYFMGKLSPQGVILGINYSSPIMGIFLIQIKFIWVPILINVLYGLGFQWGNDAFKGFLIIISLWIASGPIAAIIFNAIFLKAKIDLPIIFGIILITGGSILVVAHKEVGQLFS
;
A
#
# COMPACT_ATOMS: atom_id res chain seq x y z
N MET A 1 12.23 -12.58 14.24
CA MET A 1 11.11 -13.03 13.38
C MET A 1 9.88 -12.14 13.53
N ILE A 2 9.42 -11.88 14.77
CA ILE A 2 8.26 -11.00 15.06
C ILE A 2 8.41 -9.59 14.44
N GLN A 3 9.56 -8.93 14.62
CA GLN A 3 9.81 -7.61 14.02
C GLN A 3 9.71 -7.60 12.49
N LYS A 4 10.19 -8.65 11.81
CA LYS A 4 10.11 -8.76 10.34
C LYS A 4 8.66 -8.88 9.85
N LEU A 5 7.81 -9.60 10.59
CA LEU A 5 6.37 -9.70 10.30
C LEU A 5 5.65 -8.37 10.56
N LEU A 6 6.04 -7.64 11.60
CA LEU A 6 5.50 -6.31 11.89
C LEU A 6 5.83 -5.31 10.77
N VAL A 7 7.06 -5.33 10.24
CA VAL A 7 7.47 -4.49 9.10
C VAL A 7 6.55 -4.73 7.89
N LEU A 8 6.32 -6.00 7.54
CA LEU A 8 5.42 -6.36 6.44
C LEU A 8 3.97 -5.89 6.71
N ALA A 9 3.46 -6.12 7.93
CA ALA A 9 2.11 -5.71 8.30
C ALA A 9 1.91 -4.19 8.22
N VAL A 10 2.90 -3.41 8.64
CA VAL A 10 2.86 -1.95 8.57
C VAL A 10 2.86 -1.43 7.12
N PHE A 11 3.69 -2.02 6.24
CA PHE A 11 3.67 -1.67 4.83
C PHE A 11 2.35 -2.03 4.15
N LEU A 12 1.80 -3.21 4.43
CA LEU A 12 0.49 -3.63 3.91
C LEU A 12 -0.63 -2.69 4.40
N ALA A 13 -0.61 -2.29 5.67
CA ALA A 13 -1.58 -1.35 6.23
C ALA A 13 -1.51 0.01 5.53
N ALA A 14 -0.30 0.55 5.30
CA ALA A 14 -0.12 1.82 4.59
C ALA A 14 -0.68 1.75 3.16
N GLN A 15 -0.34 0.69 2.41
CA GLN A 15 -0.81 0.50 1.04
C GLN A 15 -2.32 0.29 0.96
N PHE A 16 -2.90 -0.41 1.93
CA PHE A 16 -4.34 -0.63 2.00
C PHE A 16 -5.10 0.68 2.23
N ILE A 17 -4.60 1.53 3.13
CA ILE A 17 -5.18 2.85 3.39
C ILE A 17 -5.10 3.73 2.14
N ILE A 18 -3.98 3.68 1.39
CA ILE A 18 -3.84 4.38 0.10
C ILE A 18 -4.89 3.91 -0.91
N ALA A 19 -5.00 2.60 -1.12
CA ALA A 19 -5.96 2.03 -2.06
C ALA A 19 -7.41 2.38 -1.69
N TRP A 20 -7.73 2.30 -0.39
CA TRP A 20 -9.04 2.67 0.15
C TRP A 20 -9.37 4.14 -0.06
N TYR A 21 -8.41 5.02 0.22
CA TYR A 21 -8.58 6.44 0.04
C TYR A 21 -8.77 6.81 -1.44
N GLY A 22 -7.95 6.25 -2.33
CA GLY A 22 -8.06 6.46 -3.78
C GLY A 22 -9.43 6.07 -4.34
N TYR A 23 -9.99 4.95 -3.89
CA TYR A 23 -11.34 4.54 -4.27
C TYR A 23 -12.42 5.53 -3.82
N PHE A 24 -12.35 5.99 -2.56
CA PHE A 24 -13.30 6.97 -2.03
C PHE A 24 -13.26 8.28 -2.82
N MET A 25 -12.05 8.75 -3.15
CA MET A 25 -11.83 9.90 -4.02
C MET A 25 -12.45 9.72 -5.41
N GLY A 26 -12.31 8.52 -6.00
CA GLY A 26 -12.86 8.20 -7.32
C GLY A 26 -14.39 8.13 -7.39
N LYS A 27 -15.09 8.08 -6.26
CA LYS A 27 -16.55 8.06 -6.17
C LYS A 27 -17.21 9.42 -5.91
N LEU A 28 -16.41 10.49 -5.89
CA LEU A 28 -16.92 11.84 -5.65
C LEU A 28 -17.92 12.27 -6.72
N SER A 29 -19.13 12.61 -6.28
CA SER A 29 -20.10 13.29 -7.13
C SER A 29 -19.57 14.68 -7.52
N PRO A 30 -19.80 15.17 -8.75
CA PRO A 30 -19.43 16.51 -9.20
C PRO A 30 -20.00 17.65 -8.33
N GLN A 31 -21.10 17.39 -7.65
CA GLN A 31 -21.82 18.33 -6.79
C GLN A 31 -22.41 17.61 -5.58
N GLY A 32 -22.53 18.31 -4.46
CA GLY A 32 -23.05 17.74 -3.22
C GLY A 32 -22.74 18.58 -1.98
N VAL A 33 -22.78 17.94 -0.82
CA VAL A 33 -22.53 18.58 0.48
C VAL A 33 -21.49 17.79 1.26
N ILE A 34 -20.42 18.45 1.69
CA ILE A 34 -19.38 17.86 2.55
C ILE A 34 -19.16 18.79 3.74
N LEU A 35 -19.23 18.25 4.95
CA LEU A 35 -19.08 19.02 6.20
C LEU A 35 -20.04 20.22 6.30
N GLY A 36 -21.25 20.10 5.74
CA GLY A 36 -22.23 21.18 5.69
C GLY A 36 -21.97 22.26 4.63
N ILE A 37 -20.90 22.15 3.85
CA ILE A 37 -20.57 23.05 2.75
C ILE A 37 -21.08 22.45 1.43
N ASN A 38 -21.96 23.18 0.76
CA ASN A 38 -22.40 22.84 -0.59
C ASN A 38 -21.27 23.13 -1.58
N TYR A 39 -20.97 22.18 -2.46
CA TYR A 39 -20.01 22.37 -3.54
C TYR A 39 -20.68 22.07 -4.88
N SER A 40 -20.41 22.92 -5.87
CA SER A 40 -20.95 22.85 -7.23
C SER A 40 -19.91 22.43 -8.28
N SER A 41 -18.67 22.18 -7.85
CA SER A 41 -17.54 21.81 -8.71
C SER A 41 -16.80 20.60 -8.16
N PRO A 42 -16.42 19.63 -9.01
CA PRO A 42 -15.62 18.47 -8.61
C PRO A 42 -14.32 18.84 -7.90
N ILE A 43 -13.67 19.93 -8.32
CA ILE A 43 -12.39 20.39 -7.76
C ILE A 43 -12.58 20.82 -6.29
N MET A 44 -13.66 21.54 -6.00
CA MET A 44 -13.99 21.96 -4.64
C MET A 44 -14.35 20.74 -3.78
N GLY A 45 -15.08 19.77 -4.32
CA GLY A 45 -15.39 18.50 -3.64
C GLY A 45 -14.13 17.71 -3.26
N ILE A 46 -13.16 17.61 -4.19
CA ILE A 46 -11.84 17.01 -3.96
C ILE A 46 -11.11 17.74 -2.83
N PHE A 47 -11.06 19.08 -2.87
CA PHE A 47 -10.37 19.87 -1.85
C PHE A 47 -10.97 19.70 -0.46
N LEU A 48 -12.31 19.77 -0.35
CA LEU A 48 -13.02 19.57 0.92
C LEU A 48 -12.82 18.16 1.49
N ILE A 49 -12.75 17.13 0.63
CA ILE A 49 -12.41 15.78 1.07
C ILE A 49 -10.95 15.66 1.51
N GLN A 50 -10.01 16.28 0.81
CA GLN A 50 -8.60 16.28 1.26
C GLN A 50 -8.47 16.92 2.65
N ILE A 51 -9.24 17.97 2.95
CA ILE A 51 -9.30 18.55 4.30
C ILE A 51 -9.94 17.56 5.28
N LYS A 52 -11.13 17.03 4.96
CA LYS A 52 -11.85 16.07 5.83
C LYS A 52 -11.02 14.84 6.16
N PHE A 53 -10.20 14.39 5.22
CA PHE A 53 -9.38 13.19 5.32
C PHE A 53 -7.88 13.50 5.39
N ILE A 54 -7.49 14.70 5.84
CA ILE A 54 -6.07 15.08 5.98
C ILE A 54 -5.30 14.14 6.92
N TRP A 55 -6.01 13.47 7.83
CA TRP A 55 -5.46 12.44 8.70
C TRP A 55 -4.95 11.20 7.92
N VAL A 56 -5.49 10.93 6.72
CA VAL A 56 -5.10 9.79 5.88
C VAL A 56 -3.65 9.89 5.41
N PRO A 57 -3.20 10.97 4.73
CA PRO A 57 -1.79 11.11 4.36
C PRO A 57 -0.88 11.20 5.59
N ILE A 58 -1.33 11.76 6.71
CA ILE A 58 -0.55 11.75 7.97
C ILE A 58 -0.33 10.31 8.44
N LEU A 59 -1.38 9.50 8.51
CA LEU A 59 -1.32 8.11 8.95
C LEU A 59 -0.45 7.26 8.01
N ILE A 60 -0.57 7.47 6.69
CA ILE A 60 0.28 6.82 5.69
C ILE A 60 1.76 7.14 5.96
N ASN A 61 2.11 8.40 6.19
CA ASN A 61 3.49 8.80 6.47
C ASN A 61 4.02 8.23 7.79
N VAL A 62 3.19 8.16 8.83
CA VAL A 62 3.56 7.53 10.11
C VAL A 62 3.85 6.04 9.91
N LEU A 63 2.95 5.33 9.21
CA LEU A 63 3.15 3.91 8.91
C LEU A 63 4.41 3.69 8.05
N TYR A 64 4.66 4.55 7.07
CA TYR A 64 5.89 4.48 6.29
C TYR A 64 7.14 4.73 7.12
N GLY A 65 7.15 5.75 7.98
CA GLY A 65 8.27 6.04 8.87
C GLY A 65 8.57 4.85 9.79
N LEU A 66 7.54 4.28 10.42
CA LEU A 66 7.68 3.11 11.30
C LEU A 66 8.13 1.87 10.52
N GLY A 67 7.49 1.57 9.39
CA GLY A 67 7.83 0.42 8.55
C GLY A 67 9.26 0.52 7.99
N PHE A 68 9.69 1.72 7.60
CA PHE A 68 11.04 1.96 7.12
C PHE A 68 12.08 1.84 8.24
N GLN A 69 11.85 2.48 9.39
CA GLN A 69 12.77 2.43 10.52
C GLN A 69 12.93 0.98 11.04
N TRP A 70 11.81 0.31 11.33
CA TRP A 70 11.83 -1.09 11.76
C TRP A 70 12.37 -2.01 10.68
N GLY A 71 12.13 -1.70 9.40
CA GLY A 71 12.69 -2.43 8.27
C GLY A 71 14.21 -2.32 8.22
N ASN A 72 14.74 -1.12 8.45
CA ASN A 72 16.18 -0.88 8.48
C ASN A 72 16.84 -1.61 9.66
N ASP A 73 16.21 -1.57 10.84
CA ASP A 73 16.72 -2.26 12.03
C ASP A 73 16.67 -3.79 11.87
N ALA A 74 15.61 -4.32 11.26
CA ALA A 74 15.37 -5.76 11.16
C ALA A 74 16.09 -6.44 9.97
N PHE A 75 16.30 -5.72 8.86
CA PHE A 75 16.86 -6.27 7.62
C PHE A 75 18.20 -5.65 7.20
N LYS A 76 18.57 -4.48 7.75
CA LYS A 76 19.84 -3.78 7.48
C LYS A 76 20.14 -3.60 5.99
N GLY A 77 19.11 -3.50 5.15
CA GLY A 77 19.24 -3.47 3.70
C GLY A 77 18.13 -2.67 3.05
N PHE A 78 18.48 -1.50 2.53
CA PHE A 78 17.53 -0.59 1.87
C PHE A 78 16.78 -1.25 0.71
N LEU A 79 17.49 -2.04 -0.11
CA LEU A 79 16.90 -2.79 -1.22
C LEU A 79 15.78 -3.73 -0.76
N ILE A 80 15.95 -4.39 0.39
CA ILE A 80 14.96 -5.32 0.95
C ILE A 80 13.69 -4.58 1.33
N ILE A 81 13.84 -3.41 1.95
CA ILE A 81 12.71 -2.57 2.38
C ILE A 81 11.94 -2.07 1.17
N ILE A 82 12.61 -1.62 0.12
CA ILE A 82 11.97 -1.20 -1.13
C ILE A 82 11.28 -2.36 -1.84
N SER A 83 11.92 -3.53 -1.92
CA SER A 83 11.31 -4.71 -2.53
C SER A 83 10.05 -5.15 -1.77
N LEU A 84 10.07 -5.12 -0.44
CA LEU A 84 8.88 -5.36 0.40
C LEU A 84 7.79 -4.33 0.12
N TRP A 85 8.17 -3.07 -0.03
CA TRP A 85 7.24 -1.99 -0.34
C TRP A 85 6.53 -2.20 -1.68
N ILE A 86 7.29 -2.48 -2.75
CA ILE A 86 6.74 -2.75 -4.09
C ILE A 86 5.82 -3.97 -4.06
N ALA A 87 6.21 -5.05 -3.39
CA ALA A 87 5.39 -6.26 -3.27
C ALA A 87 4.11 -6.06 -2.45
N SER A 88 4.13 -5.17 -1.45
CA SER A 88 2.99 -4.91 -0.56
C SER A 88 1.82 -4.20 -1.26
N GLY A 89 2.08 -3.40 -2.30
CA GLY A 89 1.04 -2.67 -3.04
C GLY A 89 -0.01 -3.59 -3.70
N PRO A 90 0.39 -4.54 -4.56
CA PRO A 90 -0.53 -5.49 -5.18
C PRO A 90 -1.33 -6.32 -4.17
N ILE A 91 -0.69 -6.78 -3.09
CA ILE A 91 -1.35 -7.54 -2.03
C ILE A 91 -2.43 -6.69 -1.37
N ALA A 92 -2.12 -5.44 -1.01
CA ALA A 92 -3.08 -4.53 -0.41
C ALA A 92 -4.25 -4.21 -1.35
N ALA A 93 -4.00 -4.04 -2.65
CA ALA A 93 -5.05 -3.83 -3.66
C ALA A 93 -6.01 -5.03 -3.74
N ILE A 94 -5.50 -6.25 -3.63
CA ILE A 94 -6.31 -7.47 -3.68
C ILE A 94 -7.16 -7.60 -2.42
N ILE A 95 -6.57 -7.37 -1.25
CA ILE A 95 -7.30 -7.33 0.03
C ILE A 95 -8.40 -6.27 -0.05
N PHE A 96 -8.08 -5.07 -0.56
CA PHE A 96 -9.04 -4.00 -0.76
C PHE A 96 -10.20 -4.41 -1.69
N ASN A 97 -9.90 -4.96 -2.86
CA ASN A 97 -10.89 -5.40 -3.84
C ASN A 97 -11.80 -6.51 -3.28
N ALA A 98 -11.24 -7.45 -2.52
CA ALA A 98 -12.01 -8.50 -1.87
C ALA A 98 -12.95 -7.95 -0.79
N ILE A 99 -12.48 -7.03 0.06
CA ILE A 99 -13.25 -6.52 1.19
C ILE A 99 -14.30 -5.49 0.75
N PHE A 100 -13.90 -4.48 -0.02
CA PHE A 100 -14.77 -3.33 -0.33
C PHE A 100 -15.51 -3.44 -1.65
N LEU A 101 -14.90 -4.08 -2.66
CA LEU A 101 -15.56 -4.29 -3.96
C LEU A 101 -16.28 -5.64 -4.05
N LYS A 102 -16.06 -6.53 -3.07
CA LYS A 102 -16.56 -7.92 -3.08
C LYS A 102 -16.19 -8.65 -4.39
N ALA A 103 -15.06 -8.25 -4.99
CA ALA A 103 -14.58 -8.85 -6.22
C ALA A 103 -14.11 -10.29 -5.93
N LYS A 104 -14.42 -11.22 -6.85
CA LYS A 104 -13.87 -12.57 -6.77
C LYS A 104 -12.36 -12.52 -7.01
N ILE A 105 -11.60 -13.26 -6.19
CA ILE A 105 -10.17 -13.42 -6.36
C ILE A 105 -9.96 -14.61 -7.29
N ASP A 106 -9.62 -14.33 -8.54
CA ASP A 106 -9.38 -15.37 -9.54
C ASP A 106 -7.96 -15.95 -9.44
N LEU A 107 -7.78 -17.19 -9.90
CA LEU A 107 -6.49 -17.89 -9.91
C LEU A 107 -5.34 -17.08 -10.54
N PRO A 108 -5.52 -16.34 -11.67
CA PRO A 108 -4.45 -15.52 -12.24
C PRO A 108 -3.94 -14.43 -11.29
N ILE A 109 -4.82 -13.86 -10.46
CA ILE A 109 -4.44 -12.84 -9.46
C ILE A 109 -3.53 -13.45 -8.41
N ILE A 110 -3.87 -14.66 -7.93
CA ILE A 110 -3.06 -15.41 -6.97
C ILE A 110 -1.68 -15.74 -7.56
N PHE A 111 -1.64 -16.23 -8.80
CA PHE A 111 -0.37 -16.47 -9.51
C PHE A 111 0.46 -15.20 -9.67
N GLY A 112 -0.18 -14.07 -10.00
CA GLY A 112 0.49 -12.76 -10.07
C GLY A 112 1.14 -12.35 -8.74
N ILE A 113 0.44 -12.54 -7.61
CA ILE A 113 1.02 -12.28 -6.27
C ILE A 113 2.27 -13.14 -6.05
N ILE A 114 2.18 -14.44 -6.37
CA ILE A 114 3.28 -15.38 -6.17
C ILE A 114 4.50 -14.95 -6.98
N LEU A 115 4.30 -14.55 -8.25
CA LEU A 115 5.36 -14.07 -9.12
C LEU A 115 5.99 -12.76 -8.63
N ILE A 116 5.19 -11.80 -8.19
CA ILE A 116 5.69 -10.52 -7.66
C ILE A 116 6.46 -10.75 -6.35
N THR A 117 5.93 -11.58 -5.47
CA THR A 117 6.57 -11.92 -4.18
C THR A 117 7.87 -12.68 -4.42
N GLY A 118 7.85 -13.71 -5.27
CA GLY A 118 9.03 -14.49 -5.64
C GLY A 118 10.09 -13.64 -6.35
N GLY A 119 9.69 -12.80 -7.31
CA GLY A 119 10.59 -11.88 -8.00
C GLY A 119 11.23 -10.86 -7.06
N SER A 120 10.48 -10.33 -6.10
CA SER A 120 11.01 -9.42 -5.08
C SER A 120 12.02 -10.12 -4.17
N ILE A 121 11.78 -11.38 -3.81
CA ILE A 121 12.74 -12.21 -3.05
C ILE A 121 14.01 -12.47 -3.87
N LEU A 122 13.89 -12.78 -5.16
CA LEU A 122 15.04 -12.99 -6.05
C LEU A 122 15.89 -11.73 -6.20
N VAL A 123 15.25 -10.56 -6.31
CA VAL A 123 15.96 -9.26 -6.33
C VAL A 123 16.69 -9.02 -5.01
N VAL A 124 16.12 -9.41 -3.89
CA VAL A 124 16.79 -9.31 -2.58
C VAL A 124 17.97 -10.27 -2.46
N ALA A 125 17.79 -11.50 -2.93
CA ALA A 125 18.81 -12.56 -2.88
C ALA A 125 19.83 -12.47 -4.02
N HIS A 126 19.79 -11.47 -4.91
CA HIS A 126 20.62 -11.44 -6.12
C HIS A 126 22.13 -11.51 -5.83
N LYS A 127 22.60 -10.93 -4.72
CA LYS A 127 24.01 -11.03 -4.29
C LYS A 127 24.39 -12.44 -3.86
N GLU A 128 23.51 -13.13 -3.15
CA GLU A 128 23.72 -14.51 -2.67
C GLU A 128 23.65 -15.50 -3.84
N VAL A 129 22.71 -15.28 -4.77
CA VAL A 129 22.62 -16.05 -6.02
C VAL A 129 23.87 -15.82 -6.87
N GLY A 130 24.34 -14.58 -7.01
CA GLY A 130 25.59 -14.30 -7.73
C GLY A 130 26.81 -15.00 -7.14
N GLN A 131 26.87 -15.12 -5.81
CA GLN A 131 27.93 -15.84 -5.10
C GLN A 131 27.90 -17.35 -5.27
N LEU A 132 26.74 -17.95 -5.56
CA LEU A 132 26.62 -19.38 -5.88
C LEU A 132 27.22 -19.76 -7.24
N PHE A 133 27.43 -18.77 -8.11
CA PHE A 133 27.97 -18.94 -9.46
C PHE A 133 29.36 -18.30 -9.66
N SER A 134 30.00 -17.83 -8.57
CA SER A 134 31.36 -17.26 -8.55
C SER A 134 32.29 -18.07 -7.65
#